data_AF-A0A142V9Z7-F1
#
_entry.id   AF-A0A142V9Z7-F1
#
_cell.length_a   1.000
_cell.length_b   1.000
_cell.length_c   1.000
_cell.angle_alpha   90.00
_cell.angle_beta   90.00
_cell.angle_gamma   90.00
#
_symmetry.space_group_name_H-M   'P 1'
#
loop_
_entity.id
_entity.type
_entity.pdbx_description
1 polymer ?
#
loop_
_entity_poly.entity_id
_entity_poly.type
_entity_poly.pdbx_seq_one_letter_code
_entity_poly.pdbx_strand_id
1 'polypeptide(L)'
;MVTKAEWWSERQIRFTRGQIEWLLPLLPLLIEGKWPPEPSNWANNSEVCKRSRSRHASFEKPCQVAAEIESRLNACGSDGFIVKALYVWGEKPEIVANAFNQNEFIMWKRVDRVLKYVSGWKRKRNTFKNFVFHT
;
A
#
# COMPACT_ATOMS: atom_id res chain seq x y z
N MET A 1 16.08 1.78 -5.10
CA MET A 1 16.78 1.36 -3.86
C MET A 1 16.26 2.25 -2.75
N VAL A 2 15.44 1.72 -1.83
CA VAL A 2 14.86 2.50 -0.73
C VAL A 2 15.79 2.39 0.48
N THR A 3 16.39 3.53 0.83
CA THR A 3 17.28 3.75 1.97
C THR A 3 16.47 3.83 3.26
N LYS A 4 16.78 2.96 4.24
CA LYS A 4 16.17 2.85 5.58
C LYS A 4 14.67 2.52 5.54
N ALA A 5 14.28 1.40 6.12
CA ALA A 5 12.88 1.02 6.23
C ALA A 5 12.15 2.06 7.11
N GLU A 6 11.55 3.05 6.46
CA GLU A 6 10.72 4.04 7.12
C GLU A 6 9.47 3.30 7.62
N TRP A 7 9.31 3.22 8.93
CA TRP A 7 8.10 2.69 9.54
C TRP A 7 7.14 3.84 9.77
N TRP A 8 5.88 3.68 9.36
CA TRP A 8 4.84 4.68 9.60
C TRP A 8 3.79 4.14 10.56
N SER A 9 3.43 4.94 11.56
CA SER A 9 2.27 4.66 12.39
C SER A 9 0.96 4.85 11.62
N GLU A 10 -0.11 4.20 12.08
CA GLU A 10 -1.47 4.31 11.53
C GLU A 10 -1.93 5.77 11.31
N ARG A 11 -1.55 6.68 12.22
CA ARG A 11 -1.96 8.08 12.21
C ARG A 11 -1.20 8.92 11.19
N GLN A 12 -0.03 8.46 10.73
CA GLN A 12 0.79 9.15 9.74
C GLN A 12 0.40 8.83 8.31
N ILE A 13 -0.46 7.83 8.09
CA ILE A 13 -0.85 7.43 6.74
C ILE A 13 -1.66 8.52 6.06
N ARG A 14 -1.13 8.97 4.92
CA ARG A 14 -1.74 9.92 3.97
C ARG A 14 -1.83 9.32 2.57
N PHE A 15 -1.49 8.05 2.42
CA PHE A 15 -1.42 7.32 1.15
C PHE A 15 -0.46 7.99 0.15
N THR A 16 0.66 8.57 0.60
CA THR A 16 1.71 9.00 -0.34
C THR A 16 2.30 7.78 -1.05
N ARG A 17 3.00 7.98 -2.17
CA ARG A 17 3.56 6.87 -2.94
C ARG A 17 4.46 5.95 -2.09
N GLY A 18 5.42 6.51 -1.36
CA GLY A 18 6.30 5.72 -0.49
C GLY A 18 5.53 4.94 0.58
N GLN A 19 4.47 5.53 1.15
CA GLN A 19 3.60 4.85 2.10
C GLN A 19 2.81 3.71 1.44
N ILE A 20 2.32 3.89 0.21
CA ILE A 20 1.65 2.81 -0.54
C ILE A 20 2.62 1.66 -0.81
N GLU A 21 3.81 1.96 -1.33
CA GLU A 21 4.83 0.95 -1.62
C GLU A 21 5.23 0.16 -0.36
N TRP A 22 5.23 0.80 0.81
CA TRP A 22 5.43 0.13 2.10
C TRP A 22 4.22 -0.65 2.61
N LEU A 23 3.00 -0.15 2.42
CA LEU A 23 1.77 -0.80 2.88
C LEU A 23 1.39 -2.03 2.03
N LEU A 24 1.72 -2.05 0.74
CA LEU A 24 1.35 -3.16 -0.15
C LEU A 24 1.85 -4.53 0.32
N PRO A 25 3.13 -4.75 0.67
CA PRO A 25 3.58 -6.05 1.21
C PRO A 25 2.95 -6.38 2.58
N LEU A 26 2.48 -5.38 3.31
CA LEU A 26 1.81 -5.55 4.60
C LEU A 26 0.30 -5.78 4.47
N LEU A 27 -0.26 -5.72 3.26
CA LEU A 27 -1.69 -5.78 3.03
C LEU A 27 -2.37 -7.01 3.68
N PRO A 28 -1.81 -8.24 3.64
CA PRO A 28 -2.40 -9.39 4.32
C PRO A 28 -2.50 -9.20 5.84
N LEU A 29 -1.47 -8.60 6.47
CA LEU A 29 -1.44 -8.30 7.90
C LEU A 29 -2.51 -7.25 8.27
N LEU A 30 -2.66 -6.22 7.43
CA LEU A 30 -3.65 -5.15 7.66
C LEU A 30 -5.08 -5.65 7.55
N ILE A 31 -5.35 -6.62 6.64
CA ILE A 31 -6.64 -7.29 6.50
C ILE A 31 -7.02 -8.01 7.81
N GLU A 32 -6.05 -8.61 8.51
CA GLU A 32 -6.24 -9.22 9.84
C GLU A 32 -6.45 -8.20 10.97
N GLY A 33 -6.46 -6.90 10.67
CA GLY A 33 -6.63 -5.86 11.68
C GLY A 33 -5.36 -5.60 12.50
N LYS A 34 -4.17 -5.92 11.96
CA LYS A 34 -2.90 -5.75 12.66
C LYS A 34 -2.05 -4.69 11.96
N TRP A 35 -1.42 -3.81 12.74
CA TRP A 35 -0.38 -2.91 12.24
C TRP A 35 1.00 -3.53 12.47
N PRO A 36 1.99 -3.35 11.58
CA PRO A 36 3.35 -3.79 11.85
C PRO A 36 3.87 -3.16 13.15
N PRO A 37 4.55 -3.93 14.01
CA PRO A 37 5.12 -3.39 15.25
C PRO A 37 6.15 -2.30 14.92
N GLU A 38 6.22 -1.27 15.76
CA GLU A 38 7.24 -0.24 15.65
C GLU A 38 8.63 -0.90 15.81
N PRO A 39 9.58 -0.67 14.89
CA PRO A 39 10.94 -1.18 14.99
C PRO A 39 11.61 -0.48 16.16
N SER A 40 11.49 -1.08 17.33
CA SER A 40 11.94 -0.49 18.56
C SER A 40 13.44 -0.64 18.76
N ASN A 41 14.07 0.46 19.13
CA ASN A 41 15.23 0.41 20.01
C ASN A 41 14.71 0.19 21.45
N TRP A 42 14.15 -0.98 21.78
CA TRP A 42 13.66 -1.26 23.14
C TRP A 42 14.84 -1.61 24.07
N ALA A 43 15.60 -0.58 24.44
CA ALA A 43 16.29 -0.52 25.71
C ALA A 43 15.86 0.79 26.38
N ASN A 44 15.11 0.67 27.47
CA ASN A 44 14.69 1.74 28.37
C ASN A 44 13.58 2.66 27.84
N ASN A 45 12.34 2.41 28.28
CA ASN A 45 11.60 3.39 29.06
C ASN A 45 10.33 2.75 29.61
N SER A 46 10.47 2.23 30.81
CA SER A 46 9.40 1.91 31.74
C SER A 46 8.77 3.21 32.26
N GLU A 47 8.14 4.00 31.38
CA GLU A 47 7.36 5.15 31.81
C GLU A 47 5.89 4.88 31.54
N VAL A 48 5.12 4.92 32.63
CA VAL A 48 3.68 4.76 32.73
C VAL A 48 2.97 5.40 31.54
N CYS A 49 2.64 4.61 30.52
CA CYS A 49 1.86 5.08 29.38
C CYS A 49 0.49 5.51 29.88
N LYS A 50 0.26 6.84 29.90
CA LYS A 50 -1.09 7.42 30.03
C LYS A 50 -1.98 6.75 28.98
N ARG A 51 -2.90 5.89 29.42
CA ARG A 51 -3.90 5.26 28.57
C ARG A 51 -4.75 6.37 27.94
N SER A 52 -4.40 6.77 26.71
CA SER A 52 -5.28 7.59 25.89
C SER A 52 -6.49 6.73 25.56
N ARG A 53 -7.68 7.17 25.98
CA ARG A 53 -8.95 6.53 25.59
C ARG A 53 -9.14 6.75 24.09
N SER A 54 -8.63 5.82 23.27
CA SER A 54 -9.04 5.73 21.87
C SER A 54 -10.52 5.36 21.84
N ARG A 55 -11.30 6.07 21.04
CA ARG A 55 -12.71 5.71 20.76
C ARG A 55 -12.82 4.55 19.76
N HIS A 56 -11.70 4.16 19.17
CA HIS A 56 -11.62 3.15 18.12
C HIS A 56 -10.83 1.94 18.62
N ALA A 57 -11.29 0.75 18.26
CA ALA A 57 -10.54 -0.47 18.47
C ALA A 57 -9.26 -0.48 17.59
N SER A 58 -8.21 -1.13 18.07
CA SER A 58 -6.90 -1.15 17.40
C SER A 58 -6.95 -1.75 15.99
N PHE A 59 -7.92 -2.63 15.71
CA PHE A 59 -8.07 -3.27 14.40
C PHE A 59 -8.77 -2.38 13.35
N GLU A 60 -9.54 -1.39 13.78
CA GLU A 60 -10.37 -0.61 12.87
C GLU A 60 -9.53 0.10 11.80
N LYS A 61 -8.43 0.72 12.22
CA LYS A 61 -7.62 1.54 11.32
C LYS A 61 -6.81 0.70 10.31
N PRO A 62 -6.13 -0.40 10.70
CA PRO A 62 -5.53 -1.33 9.74
C PRO A 62 -6.55 -1.84 8.71
N CYS A 63 -7.73 -2.28 9.15
CA CYS A 63 -8.77 -2.78 8.26
C CYS A 63 -9.29 -1.70 7.29
N GLN A 64 -9.49 -0.46 7.76
CA GLN A 64 -9.88 0.67 6.91
C GLN A 64 -8.82 0.98 5.84
N VAL A 65 -7.54 0.95 6.22
CA VAL A 65 -6.43 1.20 5.29
C VAL A 65 -6.35 0.09 4.24
N ALA A 66 -6.47 -1.18 4.66
CA ALA A 66 -6.51 -2.32 3.75
C ALA A 66 -7.67 -2.21 2.76
N ALA A 67 -8.88 -1.99 3.25
CA ALA A 67 -10.08 -1.88 2.43
C ALA A 67 -9.98 -0.74 1.41
N GLU A 68 -9.42 0.40 1.81
CA GLU A 68 -9.19 1.52 0.90
C GLU A 68 -8.21 1.14 -0.22
N ILE A 69 -7.04 0.57 0.13
CA ILE A 69 -6.02 0.14 -0.85
C ILE A 69 -6.61 -0.90 -1.82
N GLU A 70 -7.30 -1.92 -1.30
CA GLU A 70 -7.93 -2.94 -2.12
C GLU A 70 -8.96 -2.34 -3.08
N SER A 71 -9.82 -1.44 -2.59
CA SER A 71 -10.78 -0.73 -3.42
C SER A 71 -10.09 0.05 -4.55
N ARG A 72 -8.97 0.73 -4.27
CA ARG A 72 -8.19 1.46 -5.29
C ARG A 72 -7.59 0.51 -6.33
N LEU A 73 -7.01 -0.60 -5.89
CA LEU A 73 -6.40 -1.61 -6.78
C LEU A 73 -7.45 -2.29 -7.65
N ASN A 74 -8.60 -2.65 -7.08
CA ASN A 74 -9.70 -3.29 -7.81
C ASN A 74 -10.26 -2.35 -8.89
N ALA A 75 -10.31 -1.04 -8.64
CA ALA A 75 -10.70 -0.05 -9.64
C ALA A 75 -9.71 0.06 -10.83
N CYS A 76 -8.48 -0.44 -10.70
CA CYS A 76 -7.49 -0.51 -11.77
C CYS A 76 -7.64 -1.75 -12.67
N GLY A 77 -8.54 -2.69 -12.35
CA GLY A 77 -8.72 -3.92 -13.11
C GLY A 77 -7.44 -4.75 -13.21
N SER A 78 -7.10 -5.21 -14.41
CA SER A 78 -5.92 -6.06 -14.64
C SER A 78 -4.60 -5.43 -14.18
N ASP A 79 -4.45 -4.10 -14.31
CA ASP A 79 -3.24 -3.40 -13.86
C ASP A 79 -3.10 -3.46 -12.32
N GLY A 80 -4.24 -3.46 -11.61
CA GLY A 80 -4.26 -3.65 -10.16
C GLY A 80 -3.79 -5.04 -9.74
N PHE A 81 -4.13 -6.07 -10.52
CA PHE A 81 -3.65 -7.44 -10.28
C PHE A 81 -2.13 -7.58 -10.47
N ILE A 82 -1.55 -6.90 -11.46
CA ILE A 82 -0.09 -6.86 -11.65
C ILE A 82 0.60 -6.31 -10.39
N VAL A 83 0.07 -5.21 -9.81
CA VAL A 83 0.63 -4.64 -8.58
C VAL A 83 0.47 -5.59 -7.39
N LYS A 84 -0.67 -6.28 -7.25
CA LYS A 84 -0.84 -7.30 -6.20
C LYS A 84 0.18 -8.43 -6.34
N ALA A 85 0.40 -8.94 -7.55
CA ALA A 85 1.37 -10.01 -7.77
C ALA A 85 2.79 -9.60 -7.35
N LEU A 86 3.23 -8.42 -7.76
CA LEU A 86 4.58 -7.95 -7.46
C LEU A 86 4.79 -7.60 -5.98
N TYR A 87 3.85 -6.86 -5.38
CA TYR A 87 4.07 -6.27 -4.05
C TYR A 87 3.40 -7.02 -2.91
N VAL A 88 2.24 -7.65 -3.14
CA VAL A 88 1.49 -8.35 -2.09
C VAL A 88 1.90 -9.83 -2.05
N TRP A 89 2.02 -10.47 -3.21
CA TRP A 89 2.40 -11.88 -3.31
C TRP A 89 3.90 -12.09 -3.43
N GLY A 90 4.67 -11.04 -3.74
CA GLY A 90 6.12 -11.11 -3.84
C GLY A 90 6.62 -11.88 -5.07
N GLU A 91 5.80 -11.96 -6.13
CA GLU A 91 6.17 -12.65 -7.36
C GLU A 91 7.30 -11.94 -8.10
N LYS A 92 8.09 -12.72 -8.83
CA LYS A 92 9.20 -12.16 -9.61
C LYS A 92 8.67 -11.39 -10.83
N PRO A 93 9.27 -10.23 -11.18
CA PRO A 93 8.82 -9.43 -12.32
C PRO A 93 8.72 -10.20 -13.64
N GLU A 94 9.64 -11.12 -13.90
CA GLU A 94 9.69 -11.90 -15.14
C GLU A 94 8.52 -12.88 -15.22
N ILE A 95 8.12 -13.49 -14.10
CA ILE A 95 6.97 -14.40 -14.03
C ILE A 95 5.68 -13.62 -14.30
N VAL A 96 5.52 -12.46 -13.66
CA VAL A 96 4.33 -11.62 -13.83
C VAL A 96 4.26 -11.08 -15.27
N ALA A 97 5.37 -10.58 -15.82
CA ALA A 97 5.41 -10.09 -17.20
C ALA A 97 4.99 -11.17 -18.20
N ASN A 98 5.50 -12.40 -18.03
CA ASN A 98 5.14 -13.54 -18.86
C ASN A 98 3.66 -13.94 -18.70
N ALA A 99 3.15 -13.99 -17.46
CA ALA A 99 1.75 -14.33 -17.19
C ALA A 99 0.75 -13.36 -17.85
N PHE A 100 1.13 -12.09 -17.99
CA PHE A 100 0.32 -11.08 -18.67
C PHE A 100 0.67 -10.88 -20.15
N ASN A 101 1.58 -11.71 -20.71
CA ASN A 101 2.08 -11.61 -22.07
C ASN A 101 2.58 -10.20 -22.43
N GLN A 102 3.41 -9.63 -21.55
CA GLN A 102 3.95 -8.27 -21.72
C GLN A 102 5.46 -8.24 -21.59
N ASN A 103 6.08 -7.25 -22.23
CA ASN A 103 7.44 -6.87 -21.91
C ASN A 103 7.49 -6.21 -20.52
N GLU A 104 8.54 -6.53 -19.75
CA GLU A 104 8.72 -6.04 -18.38
C GLU A 104 8.71 -4.50 -18.29
N PHE A 105 9.31 -3.81 -19.26
CA PHE A 105 9.29 -2.35 -19.33
C PHE A 105 7.87 -1.77 -19.43
N ILE A 106 7.00 -2.41 -20.22
CA ILE A 106 5.60 -2.01 -20.36
C ILE A 106 4.85 -2.28 -19.07
N MET A 107 5.09 -3.45 -18.45
CA MET A 107 4.52 -3.81 -17.15
C MET A 107 4.88 -2.77 -16.08
N TRP A 108 6.15 -2.37 -15.95
CA TRP A 108 6.56 -1.35 -14.98
C TRP A 108 5.91 0.01 -15.22
N LYS A 109 5.68 0.41 -16.49
CA LYS A 109 4.89 1.63 -16.80
C LYS A 109 3.44 1.52 -16.34
N ARG A 110 2.82 0.34 -16.41
CA ARG A 110 1.47 0.09 -15.87
C ARG A 110 1.47 0.18 -14.35
N VAL A 111 2.43 -0.49 -13.70
CA VAL A 111 2.64 -0.45 -12.25
C VAL A 111 2.79 0.99 -11.76
N ASP A 112 3.63 1.79 -12.42
CA ASP A 112 3.84 3.19 -12.06
C ASP A 112 2.55 4.03 -12.11
N ARG A 113 1.72 3.84 -13.14
CA ARG A 113 0.41 4.51 -13.26
C ARG A 113 -0.55 4.08 -12.15
N VAL A 114 -0.58 2.79 -11.81
CA VAL A 114 -1.39 2.29 -10.70
C VAL A 114 -0.92 2.88 -9.38
N LEU A 115 0.37 2.87 -9.08
CA LEU A 115 0.92 3.44 -7.84
C LEU A 115 0.62 4.94 -7.73
N LYS A 116 0.67 5.70 -8.83
CA LYS A 116 0.24 7.11 -8.85
C LYS A 116 -1.25 7.25 -8.53
N TYR A 117 -2.11 6.42 -9.12
CA TYR A 117 -3.55 6.46 -8.84
C TYR A 117 -3.87 6.07 -7.38
N VAL A 118 -3.29 4.96 -6.92
CA VAL A 118 -3.50 4.42 -5.56
C VAL A 118 -2.94 5.36 -4.50
N SER A 119 -1.89 6.14 -4.79
CA SER A 119 -1.40 7.19 -3.87
C SER A 119 -2.28 8.46 -3.83
N GLY A 120 -3.45 8.44 -4.48
CA GLY A 120 -4.42 9.52 -4.39
C GLY A 120 -4.15 10.71 -5.31
N TRP A 121 -3.16 10.63 -6.20
CA TRP A 121 -2.90 11.67 -7.20
C TRP A 121 -4.13 11.85 -8.09
N LYS A 122 -4.78 13.02 -8.02
CA LYS A 122 -5.98 13.41 -8.81
C LYS A 122 -7.20 12.45 -8.73
N ARG A 123 -7.19 11.42 -7.87
CA ARG A 123 -8.27 10.40 -7.78
C ARG A 123 -9.64 10.97 -7.45
N LYS A 124 -9.75 11.96 -6.55
CA LYS A 124 -11.04 12.58 -6.18
C LYS A 124 -11.80 13.18 -7.39
N ARG A 125 -11.10 13.47 -8.48
CA ARG A 125 -11.66 14.08 -9.69
C ARG A 125 -11.72 13.10 -10.87
N ASN A 126 -11.20 11.87 -10.74
CA ASN A 126 -11.06 10.97 -11.89
C ASN A 126 -11.12 9.48 -11.55
N THR A 127 -11.77 8.71 -12.44
CA THR A 127 -11.67 7.25 -12.45
C THR A 127 -10.29 6.82 -12.96
N PHE A 128 -9.85 5.59 -12.67
CA PHE A 128 -8.57 5.09 -13.20
C PHE A 128 -8.54 5.11 -14.73
N LYS A 129 -9.66 4.77 -15.39
CA LYS A 129 -9.81 4.85 -16.84
C LYS A 129 -9.45 6.25 -17.34
N ASN A 130 -10.06 7.29 -16.77
CA ASN A 130 -9.78 8.67 -17.18
C ASN A 130 -8.39 9.16 -16.74
N PHE A 131 -7.86 8.65 -15.63
CA PHE A 131 -6.50 8.94 -15.16
C PHE A 131 -5.46 8.51 -16.20
N VAL A 132 -5.62 7.31 -16.77
CA VAL A 132 -4.71 6.78 -17.79
C VAL A 132 -4.66 7.64 -19.07
N PHE A 133 -5.76 8.27 -19.46
CA PHE A 133 -5.81 9.09 -20.69
C PHE A 133 -5.25 10.52 -20.51
N HIS A 134 -5.05 10.99 -19.28
CA HIS A 134 -4.67 12.38 -18.97
C HIS A 134 -3.29 12.51 -18.32
N THR A 135 -2.52 11.42 -18.28
CA THR A 135 -1.19 11.34 -17.66
C THR A 135 -0.22 10.70 -18.64
#